data_AF-A0A7Y2YTJ6-F1
#
_entry.id   AF-A0A7Y2YTJ6-F1
#
_cell.length_a   1.000
_cell.length_b   1.000
_cell.length_c   1.000
_cell.angle_alpha   90.00
_cell.angle_beta   90.00
_cell.angle_gamma   90.00
#
_symmetry.space_group_name_H-M   'P 1'
#
loop_
_entity.id
_entity.type
_entity.pdbx_description
1 polymer ?
#
loop_
_entity_poly.entity_id
_entity_poly.type
_entity_poly.pdbx_seq_one_letter_code
_entity_poly.pdbx_strand_id
1 'polypeptide(L)'
;MKPDRARVLSEGLITGLLGYVVVVLFYGLLNLVTGLSFFSTAARLGAGLASPESSGAVGAVLAFNGLHVVVFLVVGLLAAWLVMQMEKHPSFFILALFIGVAGLFAVMAAFLSFASRSGVELPIGSVFAANLLAGVAMGGYLLKVHPRLWAEIRDHVDPEEEHPAPGRTAAKG
;
A
#
# COMPACT_ATOMS: atom_id res chain seq x y z
N MET A 1 19.74 -16.85 -9.58
CA MET A 1 18.54 -16.73 -8.70
C MET A 1 17.37 -17.40 -9.42
N LYS A 2 16.47 -18.12 -8.73
CA LYS A 2 15.27 -18.69 -9.38
C LYS A 2 14.45 -17.54 -10.01
N PRO A 3 13.97 -17.66 -11.25
CA PRO A 3 13.29 -16.57 -11.99
C PRO A 3 12.14 -15.94 -11.18
N ASP A 4 11.42 -16.73 -10.39
CA ASP A 4 10.31 -16.25 -9.53
C ASP A 4 10.76 -15.26 -8.45
N ARG A 5 11.95 -15.45 -7.86
CA ARG A 5 12.44 -14.58 -6.78
C ARG A 5 12.87 -13.21 -7.29
N ALA A 6 13.49 -13.17 -8.47
CA ALA A 6 13.88 -11.92 -9.11
C ALA A 6 12.65 -11.10 -9.51
N ARG A 7 11.60 -11.78 -9.98
CA ARG A 7 10.31 -11.16 -10.30
C ARG A 7 9.64 -10.55 -9.06
N VAL A 8 9.50 -11.32 -7.98
CA VAL A 8 8.91 -10.83 -6.71
C VAL A 8 9.70 -9.64 -6.14
N LEU A 9 11.04 -9.69 -6.21
CA LEU A 9 11.88 -8.56 -5.80
C LEU A 9 11.59 -7.32 -6.64
N SER A 10 11.60 -7.45 -7.97
CA SER A 10 11.36 -6.31 -8.87
C SER A 10 9.96 -5.72 -8.71
N GLU A 11 8.93 -6.56 -8.67
CA GLU A 11 7.55 -6.13 -8.47
C GLU A 11 7.38 -5.46 -7.11
N GLY A 12 7.98 -6.02 -6.06
CA GLY A 12 7.90 -5.44 -4.72
C GLY A 12 8.61 -4.08 -4.62
N LEU A 13 9.77 -3.91 -5.26
CA LEU A 13 10.45 -2.62 -5.31
C LEU A 13 9.64 -1.57 -6.09
N ILE A 14 9.07 -1.94 -7.25
CA ILE A 14 8.23 -1.03 -8.04
C ILE A 14 6.97 -0.65 -7.25
N THR A 15 6.32 -1.63 -6.61
CA THR A 15 5.15 -1.42 -5.77
C THR A 15 5.46 -0.46 -4.63
N GLY A 16 6.57 -0.68 -3.92
CA GLY A 16 7.01 0.20 -2.84
C GLY A 16 7.28 1.63 -3.31
N LEU A 17 8.04 1.80 -4.40
CA LEU A 17 8.31 3.11 -4.99
C LEU A 17 7.04 3.84 -5.41
N LEU A 18 6.07 3.12 -5.97
CA LEU A 18 4.78 3.69 -6.36
C LEU A 18 4.03 4.25 -5.13
N GLY A 19 3.95 3.49 -4.05
CA GLY A 19 3.35 3.95 -2.80
C GLY A 19 4.05 5.19 -2.23
N TYR A 20 5.38 5.18 -2.20
CA TYR A 20 6.18 6.33 -1.76
C TYR A 20 5.90 7.58 -2.58
N VAL A 21 5.93 7.47 -3.92
CA VAL A 21 5.68 8.61 -4.82
C VAL A 21 4.28 9.17 -4.62
N VAL A 22 3.26 8.30 -4.48
CA VAL A 22 1.87 8.74 -4.25
C VAL A 22 1.77 9.55 -2.96
N VAL A 23 2.35 9.09 -1.85
CA VAL A 23 2.29 9.83 -0.58
C VAL A 23 3.07 11.15 -0.64
N VAL A 24 4.25 11.16 -1.25
CA VAL A 24 5.05 12.39 -1.42
C VAL A 24 4.30 13.42 -2.26
N LEU A 25 3.70 13.00 -3.38
CA LEU A 25 2.90 13.89 -4.21
C LEU A 25 1.66 14.38 -3.48
N PHE A 26 0.97 13.51 -2.73
CA PHE A 26 -0.22 13.90 -1.97
C PHE A 26 0.08 15.02 -0.97
N TYR A 27 1.07 14.81 -0.09
CA TYR A 27 1.43 15.83 0.91
C TYR A 27 2.07 17.05 0.28
N GLY A 28 2.86 16.87 -0.78
CA GLY A 28 3.46 17.98 -1.50
C GLY A 28 2.42 18.90 -2.13
N LEU A 29 1.41 18.33 -2.80
CA LEU A 29 0.29 19.09 -3.34
C LEU A 29 -0.57 19.73 -2.24
N LEU A 30 -0.84 19.00 -1.15
CA LEU A 30 -1.57 19.54 0.01
C LEU A 30 -0.84 20.75 0.62
N ASN A 31 0.48 20.69 0.72
CA ASN A 31 1.30 21.82 1.17
C ASN A 31 1.18 23.02 0.23
N LEU A 32 1.27 22.81 -1.09
CA LEU A 32 1.15 23.90 -2.06
C LEU A 32 -0.24 24.58 -2.00
N VAL A 33 -1.32 23.79 -1.89
CA VAL A 33 -2.69 24.31 -1.77
C VAL A 33 -2.90 25.09 -0.47
N THR A 34 -2.12 24.79 0.57
CA THR A 34 -2.15 25.50 1.87
C THR A 34 -1.15 26.66 1.95
N GLY A 35 -0.47 27.02 0.85
CA GLY A 35 0.48 28.13 0.81
C GLY A 35 1.85 27.81 1.39
N LEU A 36 2.16 26.54 1.62
CA LEU A 36 3.44 26.05 2.13
C LEU A 36 4.34 25.55 0.99
N SER A 37 5.64 25.45 1.28
CA SER A 37 6.58 24.72 0.41
C SER A 37 6.15 23.27 0.23
N PHE A 38 6.31 22.71 -0.98
CA PHE A 38 6.02 21.31 -1.30
C PHE A 38 6.63 20.34 -0.26
N PHE A 39 7.82 20.62 0.24
CA PHE A 39 8.53 19.76 1.19
C PHE A 39 8.29 20.10 2.67
N SER A 40 7.34 20.98 2.99
CA SER A 40 7.11 21.47 4.37
C SER A 40 6.80 20.33 5.35
N THR A 41 5.89 19.40 5.00
CA THR A 41 5.59 18.23 5.84
C THR A 41 6.84 17.37 6.07
N ALA A 42 7.60 17.09 5.01
CA ALA A 42 8.80 16.26 5.09
C ALA A 42 9.88 16.94 5.96
N ALA A 43 10.07 18.24 5.82
CA ALA A 43 11.03 19.01 6.62
C ALA A 43 10.66 18.97 8.11
N ARG A 44 9.37 19.15 8.45
CA ARG A 44 8.89 19.12 9.83
C ARG A 44 9.07 17.74 10.47
N LEU A 45 8.68 16.68 9.77
CA LEU A 45 8.82 15.30 10.26
C LEU A 45 10.29 14.86 10.35
N GLY A 46 11.14 15.38 9.46
CA GLY A 46 12.56 15.07 9.41
C GLY A 46 13.45 15.87 10.36
N ALA A 47 12.94 16.94 10.98
CA ALA A 47 13.73 17.81 11.84
C ALA A 47 14.37 17.05 13.03
N GLY A 48 13.67 16.07 13.60
CA GLY A 48 14.21 15.20 14.65
C GLY A 48 15.04 14.01 14.16
N LEU A 49 15.12 13.78 12.84
CA LEU A 49 15.88 12.69 12.22
C LEU A 49 17.22 13.16 11.65
N ALA A 50 17.35 14.45 11.34
CA ALA A 50 18.57 15.02 10.78
C ALA A 50 19.71 14.97 11.80
N SER A 51 20.92 14.63 11.33
CA SER A 51 22.13 14.75 12.14
C SER A 51 22.45 16.23 12.41
N PRO A 52 23.21 16.57 13.46
CA PRO A 52 23.64 17.95 13.70
C PRO A 52 24.33 18.59 12.48
N GLU A 53 25.09 17.79 11.73
CA GLU A 53 25.79 18.19 10.50
C GLU A 53 24.85 18.42 9.30
N SER A 54 23.62 17.89 9.36
CA SER A 54 22.59 18.03 8.32
C SER A 54 21.34 18.75 8.84
N SER A 55 21.46 19.54 9.91
CA SER A 55 20.36 20.19 10.65
C SER A 55 19.55 21.25 9.89
N GLY A 56 19.92 21.53 8.62
CA GLY A 56 19.15 22.41 7.74
C GLY A 56 17.90 21.75 7.16
N ALA A 57 16.99 22.57 6.60
CA ALA A 57 15.74 22.10 6.01
C ALA A 57 15.93 21.01 4.94
N VAL A 58 16.99 21.11 4.14
CA VAL A 58 17.32 20.08 3.13
C VAL A 58 17.68 18.75 3.78
N GLY A 59 18.51 18.74 4.82
CA GLY A 59 18.90 17.51 5.49
C GLY A 59 17.73 16.85 6.23
N ALA A 60 16.84 17.63 6.84
CA ALA A 60 15.59 17.12 7.40
C ALA A 60 14.70 16.44 6.33
N VAL A 61 14.51 17.09 5.17
CA VAL A 61 13.73 16.52 4.07
C VAL A 61 14.35 15.20 3.57
N LEU A 62 15.67 15.16 3.42
CA LEU A 62 16.38 13.94 3.01
C LEU A 62 16.28 12.83 4.05
N ALA A 63 16.44 13.15 5.34
CA ALA A 63 16.35 12.18 6.43
C ALA A 63 14.96 11.52 6.48
N PHE A 64 13.91 12.34 6.41
CA PHE A 64 12.54 11.82 6.39
C PHE A 64 12.25 11.01 5.12
N ASN A 65 12.55 11.53 3.93
CA ASN A 65 12.28 10.81 2.68
C ASN A 65 13.11 9.52 2.55
N GLY A 66 14.33 9.49 3.10
CA GLY A 66 15.16 8.30 3.17
C GLY A 66 14.53 7.20 4.03
N LEU A 67 14.05 7.54 5.23
CA LEU A 67 13.31 6.60 6.06
C LEU A 67 12.00 6.17 5.38
N HIS A 68 11.28 7.12 4.79
CA HIS A 68 9.98 6.91 4.19
C HIS A 68 10.05 5.97 2.99
N VAL A 69 11.02 6.16 2.08
CA VAL A 69 11.21 5.26 0.95
C VAL A 69 11.59 3.85 1.41
N VAL A 70 12.46 3.71 2.42
CA VAL A 70 12.85 2.39 2.96
C VAL A 70 11.63 1.65 3.51
N VAL A 71 10.79 2.32 4.29
CA VAL A 71 9.55 1.72 4.82
C VAL A 71 8.65 1.27 3.67
N PHE A 72 8.44 2.11 2.65
CA PHE A 72 7.61 1.76 1.51
C PHE A 72 8.18 0.61 0.66
N LEU A 73 9.50 0.52 0.49
CA LEU A 73 10.14 -0.61 -0.16
C LEU A 73 9.87 -1.91 0.61
N VAL A 74 9.96 -1.90 1.94
CA VAL A 74 9.62 -3.07 2.77
C VAL A 74 8.15 -3.45 2.60
N VAL A 75 7.23 -2.48 2.67
CA VAL A 75 5.79 -2.74 2.46
C VAL A 75 5.52 -3.29 1.06
N GLY A 76 6.16 -2.75 0.02
CA GLY A 76 6.03 -3.24 -1.35
C GLY A 76 6.53 -4.67 -1.52
N LEU A 77 7.66 -5.02 -0.91
CA LEU A 77 8.18 -6.40 -0.90
C LEU A 77 7.24 -7.37 -0.18
N LEU A 78 6.65 -6.96 0.95
CA LEU A 78 5.67 -7.76 1.66
C LEU A 78 4.40 -7.96 0.82
N ALA A 79 3.94 -6.92 0.11
CA ALA A 79 2.78 -6.99 -0.77
C ALA A 79 3.03 -7.96 -1.95
N ALA A 80 4.16 -7.83 -2.64
CA ALA A 80 4.52 -8.75 -3.72
C ALA A 80 4.70 -10.20 -3.23
N TRP A 81 5.24 -10.36 -2.01
CA TRP A 81 5.33 -11.67 -1.37
C TRP A 81 3.95 -12.26 -1.08
N LEU A 82 3.01 -11.47 -0.56
CA LEU A 82 1.63 -11.92 -0.32
C LEU A 82 0.96 -12.38 -1.61
N VAL A 83 1.12 -11.61 -2.70
CA VAL A 83 0.59 -11.98 -4.02
C VAL A 83 1.15 -13.32 -4.51
N MET A 84 2.46 -13.53 -4.41
CA MET A 84 3.07 -14.83 -4.73
C MET A 84 2.47 -15.97 -3.89
N GLN A 85 2.12 -15.73 -2.64
CA GLN A 85 1.51 -16.76 -1.79
C GLN A 85 0.06 -17.05 -2.18
N MET A 86 -0.69 -16.04 -2.62
CA MET A 86 -2.03 -16.22 -3.19
C MET A 86 -1.99 -17.06 -4.47
N GLU A 87 -1.03 -16.80 -5.38
CA GLU A 87 -0.90 -17.58 -6.62
C GLU A 87 -0.61 -19.08 -6.36
N LYS A 88 0.06 -19.41 -5.26
CA LYS A 88 0.33 -20.80 -4.88
C LYS A 88 -0.83 -21.46 -4.15
N HIS A 89 -1.63 -20.67 -3.46
CA HIS A 89 -2.71 -21.13 -2.60
C HIS A 89 -3.92 -20.19 -2.71
N PRO A 90 -4.85 -20.42 -3.67
CA PRO A 90 -5.98 -19.53 -3.90
C PRO A 90 -6.86 -19.29 -2.65
N SER A 91 -6.94 -20.28 -1.75
CA SER A 91 -7.65 -20.16 -0.46
C SER A 91 -7.06 -19.09 0.48
N PHE A 92 -5.86 -18.58 0.23
CA PHE A 92 -5.24 -17.52 1.01
C PHE A 92 -5.75 -16.12 0.64
N PHE A 93 -6.62 -15.97 -0.38
CA PHE A 93 -7.10 -14.66 -0.83
C PHE A 93 -7.66 -13.80 0.32
N ILE A 94 -8.60 -14.33 1.10
CA ILE A 94 -9.24 -13.60 2.21
C ILE A 94 -8.21 -13.22 3.26
N LEU A 95 -7.27 -14.12 3.57
CA LEU A 95 -6.21 -13.86 4.54
C LEU A 95 -5.25 -12.77 4.04
N ALA A 96 -4.87 -12.81 2.76
CA ALA A 96 -4.01 -11.80 2.15
C ALA A 96 -4.69 -10.43 2.10
N LEU A 97 -5.99 -10.37 1.78
CA LEU A 97 -6.79 -9.15 1.85
C LEU A 97 -6.84 -8.61 3.28
N PHE A 98 -7.12 -9.47 4.27
CA PHE A 98 -7.10 -9.09 5.67
C PHE A 98 -5.73 -8.54 6.10
N ILE A 99 -4.64 -9.21 5.74
CA ILE A 99 -3.27 -8.74 6.03
C ILE A 99 -3.00 -7.40 5.33
N GLY A 100 -3.44 -7.21 4.08
CA GLY A 100 -3.29 -5.96 3.35
C GLY A 100 -4.01 -4.79 4.04
N VAL A 101 -5.27 -4.99 4.42
CA VAL A 101 -6.08 -4.00 5.14
C VAL A 101 -5.52 -3.74 6.54
N ALA A 102 -5.19 -4.78 7.30
CA ALA A 102 -4.56 -4.64 8.61
C ALA A 102 -3.20 -3.92 8.51
N GLY A 103 -2.42 -4.23 7.48
CA GLY A 103 -1.15 -3.58 7.16
C GLY A 103 -1.31 -2.08 6.87
N LEU A 104 -2.35 -1.70 6.10
CA LEU A 104 -2.71 -0.30 5.86
C LEU A 104 -2.93 0.45 7.18
N PHE A 105 -3.78 -0.10 8.06
CA PHE A 105 -4.05 0.52 9.36
C PHE A 105 -2.82 0.52 10.28
N ALA A 106 -2.01 -0.54 10.26
CA ALA A 106 -0.80 -0.64 11.07
C ALA A 106 0.25 0.39 10.64
N VAL A 107 0.50 0.55 9.33
CA VAL A 107 1.42 1.57 8.80
C VAL A 107 0.89 2.97 9.11
N MET A 108 -0.40 3.21 8.95
CA MET A 108 -1.04 4.48 9.31
C MET A 108 -0.86 4.80 10.80
N ALA A 109 -1.13 3.83 11.69
CA ALA A 109 -1.00 4.00 13.14
C ALA A 109 0.46 4.22 13.55
N ALA A 110 1.39 3.49 12.94
CA ALA A 110 2.82 3.69 13.15
C ALA A 110 3.27 5.09 12.71
N PHE A 111 2.81 5.55 11.55
CA PHE A 111 3.11 6.88 11.03
C PHE A 111 2.53 8.00 11.91
N LEU A 112 1.27 7.89 12.34
CA LEU A 112 0.65 8.85 13.27
C LEU A 112 1.38 8.89 14.61
N SER A 113 1.81 7.73 15.11
CA SER A 113 2.61 7.63 16.35
C SER A 113 4.00 8.24 16.18
N PHE A 114 4.61 8.10 15.01
CA PHE A 114 5.87 8.77 14.67
C PHE A 114 5.69 10.29 14.60
N ALA A 115 4.69 10.76 13.85
CA ALA A 115 4.40 12.18 13.68
C ALA A 115 4.12 12.88 15.01
N SER A 116 3.33 12.26 15.90
CA SER A 116 3.03 12.81 17.22
C SER A 116 4.27 12.92 18.11
N ARG A 117 5.16 11.90 18.10
CA ARG A 117 6.45 11.95 18.81
C ARG A 117 7.40 13.02 18.26
N SER A 118 7.27 13.35 16.98
CA SER A 118 8.02 14.43 16.34
C SER A 118 7.39 15.83 16.56
N GLY A 119 6.29 15.93 17.31
CA GLY A 119 5.58 17.21 17.52
C GLY A 119 4.85 17.72 16.27
N VAL A 120 4.60 16.85 15.29
CA VAL A 120 3.90 17.19 14.05
C VAL A 120 2.49 16.64 14.12
N GLU A 121 1.52 17.52 14.22
CA GLU A 121 0.10 17.15 14.13
C GLU A 121 -0.33 17.06 12.67
N LEU A 122 -0.83 15.89 12.28
CA LEU A 122 -1.41 15.64 10.97
C LEU A 122 -2.87 15.23 11.12
N PRO A 123 -3.80 15.83 10.35
CA PRO A 123 -5.19 15.39 10.36
C PRO A 123 -5.31 13.92 9.99
N ILE A 124 -5.97 13.12 10.81
CA ILE A 124 -6.15 11.68 10.55
C ILE A 124 -6.77 11.43 9.16
N GLY A 125 -7.70 12.31 8.74
CA GLY A 125 -8.32 12.24 7.42
C GLY A 125 -7.33 12.38 6.26
N SER A 126 -6.32 13.24 6.34
CA SER A 126 -5.31 13.39 5.29
C SER A 126 -4.35 12.20 5.27
N VAL A 127 -3.99 11.68 6.44
CA VAL A 127 -3.17 10.46 6.55
C VAL A 127 -3.90 9.27 5.93
N PHE A 128 -5.18 9.08 6.26
CA PHE A 128 -6.00 8.02 5.71
C PHE A 128 -6.12 8.14 4.19
N ALA A 129 -6.43 9.33 3.67
CA ALA A 129 -6.54 9.57 2.24
C ALA A 129 -5.24 9.26 1.48
N ALA A 130 -4.09 9.72 2.00
CA ALA A 130 -2.79 9.45 1.40
C ALA A 130 -2.47 7.95 1.34
N ASN A 131 -2.70 7.24 2.45
CA ASN A 131 -2.42 5.80 2.56
C ASN A 131 -3.39 4.97 1.72
N LEU A 132 -4.67 5.36 1.64
CA LEU A 132 -5.65 4.72 0.78
C LEU A 132 -5.27 4.85 -0.69
N LEU A 133 -4.91 6.07 -1.14
CA LEU A 133 -4.44 6.30 -2.50
C LEU A 133 -3.19 5.48 -2.83
N ALA A 134 -2.23 5.42 -1.90
CA ALA A 134 -1.03 4.60 -2.06
C ALA A 134 -1.38 3.11 -2.17
N GLY A 135 -2.23 2.60 -1.27
CA GLY A 135 -2.69 1.21 -1.28
C GLY A 135 -3.42 0.85 -2.57
N VAL A 136 -4.30 1.73 -3.07
CA VAL A 136 -5.00 1.54 -4.36
C VAL A 136 -4.01 1.52 -5.52
N ALA A 137 -3.04 2.43 -5.56
CA ALA A 137 -2.03 2.45 -6.62
C ALA A 137 -1.16 1.18 -6.61
N MET A 138 -0.69 0.78 -5.42
CA MET A 138 0.11 -0.43 -5.20
C MET A 138 -0.66 -1.70 -5.57
N GLY A 139 -1.88 -1.85 -5.06
CA GLY A 139 -2.74 -2.98 -5.37
C GLY A 139 -3.12 -3.03 -6.85
N GLY A 140 -3.47 -1.89 -7.45
CA GLY A 140 -3.78 -1.79 -8.88
C GLY A 140 -2.61 -2.17 -9.77
N TYR A 141 -1.37 -1.78 -9.41
CA TYR A 141 -0.17 -2.23 -10.11
C TYR A 141 -0.01 -3.75 -10.02
N LEU A 142 -0.12 -4.33 -8.82
CA LEU A 142 0.03 -5.77 -8.61
C LEU A 142 -1.05 -6.58 -9.35
N LEU A 143 -2.30 -6.13 -9.34
CA LEU A 143 -3.39 -6.74 -10.10
C LEU A 143 -3.13 -6.70 -11.61
N LYS A 144 -2.58 -5.59 -12.12
CA LYS A 144 -2.26 -5.44 -13.54
C LYS A 144 -1.15 -6.39 -13.99
N VAL A 145 -0.13 -6.63 -13.17
CA VAL A 145 0.97 -7.54 -13.52
C VAL A 145 0.66 -9.02 -13.24
N HIS A 146 -0.39 -9.31 -12.48
CA HIS A 146 -0.88 -10.65 -12.17
C HIS A 146 -2.33 -10.87 -12.66
N PRO A 147 -2.56 -10.99 -13.98
CA PRO A 147 -3.90 -11.08 -14.56
C PRO A 147 -4.70 -12.32 -14.12
N ARG A 148 -4.04 -13.40 -13.65
CA ARG A 148 -4.71 -14.58 -13.08
C ARG A 148 -5.39 -14.26 -11.74
N LEU A 149 -4.79 -13.39 -10.94
CA LEU A 149 -5.36 -12.92 -9.68
C LEU A 149 -6.66 -12.13 -9.93
N TRP A 150 -6.68 -11.35 -11.01
CA TRP A 150 -7.86 -10.60 -11.43
C TRP A 150 -9.00 -11.49 -11.91
N ALA A 151 -8.68 -12.58 -12.62
CA ALA A 151 -9.67 -13.58 -13.02
C ALA A 151 -10.29 -14.28 -11.79
N GLU A 152 -9.46 -14.70 -10.82
CA GLU A 152 -9.97 -15.31 -9.58
C GLU A 152 -10.85 -14.35 -8.76
N ILE A 153 -10.47 -13.06 -8.64
CA ILE A 153 -11.30 -12.05 -7.98
C ILE A 153 -12.66 -11.94 -8.67
N ARG A 154 -12.68 -11.93 -10.01
CA ARG A 154 -13.91 -11.81 -10.79
C ARG A 154 -14.82 -13.03 -10.59
N ASP A 155 -14.25 -14.23 -10.65
CA ASP A 155 -15.00 -15.49 -10.51
C ASP A 155 -15.59 -15.67 -9.11
N HIS A 156 -14.99 -15.08 -8.06
CA HIS A 156 -15.55 -15.09 -6.70
C HIS A 156 -16.57 -13.97 -6.44
N VAL A 157 -16.66 -12.97 -7.32
CA VAL A 157 -17.61 -11.84 -7.23
C VAL A 157 -18.89 -12.12 -8.02
N ASP A 158 -18.83 -12.92 -9.09
CA ASP A 158 -19.99 -13.39 -9.86
C ASP A 158 -20.30 -14.89 -9.59
N PRO A 159 -20.97 -15.25 -8.49
CA PRO A 159 -21.35 -16.66 -8.21
C PRO A 159 -22.58 -17.15 -8.98
N GLU A 160 -23.26 -16.32 -9.78
CA GLU A 160 -24.45 -16.71 -10.54
C GLU A 160 -24.08 -17.08 -11.97
N GLU A 161 -23.99 -18.38 -12.31
CA GLU A 161 -24.85 -18.95 -13.36
C GLU A 161 -24.90 -20.50 -13.39
N GLU A 162 -24.52 -21.22 -12.33
CA GLU A 162 -24.56 -22.70 -12.36
C GLU A 162 -25.22 -23.36 -11.13
N HIS A 163 -26.52 -23.08 -10.94
CA HIS A 163 -27.39 -23.96 -10.17
C HIS A 163 -28.59 -24.38 -11.04
N PRO A 164 -28.56 -25.54 -11.72
CA PRO A 164 -29.79 -26.11 -12.27
C PRO A 164 -30.72 -26.44 -11.08
N ALA A 165 -31.91 -25.84 -11.09
CA ALA A 165 -32.93 -26.06 -10.07
C ALA A 165 -33.23 -27.57 -9.91
N PRO A 166 -33.14 -28.15 -8.70
CA PRO A 166 -33.60 -29.51 -8.48
C PRO A 166 -35.15 -29.49 -8.42
N GLY A 167 -35.79 -29.79 -9.55
CA GLY A 167 -37.26 -29.69 -9.60
C GLY A 167 -37.93 -30.39 -10.78
N ARG A 168 -37.94 -31.74 -10.79
CA ARG A 168 -39.15 -32.58 -10.87
C ARG A 168 -38.77 -34.05 -11.10
N THR A 169 -38.66 -34.81 -10.03
CA THR A 169 -39.09 -36.20 -10.02
C THR A 169 -40.41 -36.32 -9.26
N ALA A 170 -41.25 -37.21 -9.77
CA ALA A 170 -42.55 -37.68 -9.27
C ALA A 170 -43.79 -36.80 -9.52
N ALA A 171 -44.69 -37.28 -10.39
CA ALA A 171 -45.86 -38.05 -9.93
C ALA A 171 -46.78 -38.50 -11.10
N LYS A 172 -46.96 -39.82 -11.17
CA LYS A 172 -48.20 -40.59 -11.42
C LYS A 172 -49.10 -40.23 -12.62
N GLY A 173 -49.31 -41.24 -13.46
CA GLY A 173 -50.35 -41.34 -14.50
C GLY A 173 -50.09 -42.57 -15.35
#